data_AF-C5BT90-F1
#
_entry.id   AF-C5BT90-F1
#
_cell.length_a   1.000
_cell.length_b   1.000
_cell.length_c   1.000
_cell.angle_alpha   90.00
_cell.angle_beta   90.00
_cell.angle_gamma   90.00
#
_symmetry.space_group_name_H-M   'P 1'
#
loop_
_entity.id
_entity.type
_entity.pdbx_description
1 polymer ?
#
loop_
_entity_poly.entity_id
_entity_poly.type
_entity_poly.pdbx_seq_one_letter_code
_entity_poly.pdbx_strand_id
1 'polypeptide(L)'
;MNHFKRISVDEADQILARFPEALLLDIRDERSFQESHHPRAQLLTDANLRKIMKNTDKTCPVLIYCYHGNSSQDIARMFADFGFKQTYSVDGGYSAWSHHISSEFQVGEKLQNWLDSKGYDGGDINARIDDCNRTAIMIAARSADSEIVRELVNAGANPNLADCEGNNALWYACMSQCIACVKLMLKADAEVDNHNIHGFTPLNYSVGMDDIFNLLANYFCDDSLLRLHATGGDEQNHNLIATPAVAL
;
A
#
# COMPACT_ATOMS: atom_id res chain seq x y z
N MET A 1 31.68 -1.36 8.61
CA MET A 1 30.34 -1.38 9.24
C MET A 1 29.49 -0.41 8.45
N ASN A 2 28.38 -0.87 7.87
CA ASN A 2 27.40 0.06 7.34
C ASN A 2 26.71 0.72 8.53
N HIS A 3 26.70 2.04 8.56
CA HIS A 3 26.07 2.80 9.63
C HIS A 3 24.76 3.40 9.10
N PHE A 4 23.69 3.28 9.89
CA PHE A 4 22.49 4.07 9.67
C PHE A 4 22.72 5.51 10.14
N LYS A 5 21.93 6.45 9.64
CA LYS A 5 21.94 7.85 10.06
C LYS A 5 20.71 8.15 10.91
N ARG A 6 20.87 9.04 11.89
CA ARG A 6 19.74 9.63 12.62
C ARG A 6 19.40 10.96 11.96
N ILE A 7 18.12 11.19 11.71
CA ILE A 7 17.63 12.37 11.00
C ILE A 7 16.41 12.94 11.71
N SER A 8 16.17 14.24 11.54
CA SER A 8 14.93 14.87 11.99
C SER A 8 13.74 14.49 11.11
N VAL A 9 12.54 14.88 11.55
CA VAL A 9 11.32 14.77 10.74
C VAL A 9 11.43 15.57 9.44
N ASP A 10 11.91 16.82 9.50
CA ASP A 10 12.07 17.67 8.31
C ASP A 10 13.05 17.08 7.29
N GLU A 11 14.14 16.48 7.77
CA GLU A 11 15.08 15.76 6.92
C GLU A 11 14.45 14.51 6.30
N ALA A 12 13.59 13.82 7.06
CA ALA A 12 12.83 12.68 6.55
C ALA A 12 11.86 13.12 5.44
N ASP A 13 11.12 14.20 5.62
CA ASP A 13 10.22 14.78 4.61
C ASP A 13 10.98 15.19 3.34
N GLN A 14 12.15 15.82 3.47
CA GLN A 14 13.01 16.17 2.33
C GLN A 14 13.48 14.94 1.53
N ILE A 15 13.86 13.87 2.22
CA ILE A 15 14.26 12.61 1.58
C ILE A 15 13.06 11.98 0.86
N LEU A 16 11.89 11.92 1.51
CA LEU A 16 10.68 11.38 0.90
C LEU A 16 10.25 12.19 -0.33
N ALA A 17 10.34 13.53 -0.27
CA ALA A 17 10.05 14.39 -1.41
C ALA A 17 11.05 14.20 -2.56
N ARG A 18 12.33 13.98 -2.25
CA ARG A 18 13.38 13.76 -3.25
C ARG A 18 13.32 12.38 -3.90
N PHE A 19 12.92 11.36 -3.15
CA PHE A 19 12.93 9.95 -3.54
C PHE A 19 11.53 9.35 -3.40
N PRO A 20 10.70 9.39 -4.46
CA PRO A 20 9.35 8.81 -4.45
C PRO A 20 9.34 7.31 -4.15
N GLU A 21 10.41 6.59 -4.50
CA GLU A 21 10.59 5.16 -4.24
C GLU A 21 11.08 4.83 -2.82
N ALA A 22 11.41 5.85 -2.01
CA ALA A 22 11.91 5.65 -0.65
C ALA A 22 10.87 4.88 0.19
N LEU A 23 11.38 3.89 0.92
CA LEU A 23 10.60 3.06 1.81
C LEU A 23 10.51 3.72 3.19
N LEU A 24 9.29 4.00 3.64
CA LEU A 24 9.03 4.51 4.98
C LEU A 24 8.37 3.41 5.83
N LEU A 25 9.01 3.05 6.93
CA LEU A 25 8.58 1.96 7.81
C LEU A 25 8.15 2.51 9.17
N ASP A 26 6.91 2.22 9.53
CA ASP A 26 6.39 2.43 10.87
C ASP A 26 6.56 1.14 11.68
N ILE A 27 7.22 1.21 12.84
CA ILE A 27 7.44 0.05 13.71
C ILE A 27 6.57 0.09 14.99
N ARG A 28 5.56 0.96 15.04
CA ARG A 28 4.55 0.98 16.11
C ARG A 28 3.63 -0.24 15.99
N ASP A 29 2.79 -0.47 17.00
CA ASP A 29 1.77 -1.52 16.90
C ASP A 29 0.68 -1.17 15.89
N GLU A 30 -0.01 -2.21 15.43
CA GLU A 30 -1.06 -2.13 14.41
C GLU A 30 -2.17 -1.17 14.79
N ARG A 31 -2.58 -1.14 16.06
CA ARG A 31 -3.64 -0.23 16.51
C ARG A 31 -3.24 1.23 16.29
N SER A 32 -2.05 1.63 16.76
CA SER A 32 -1.56 3.00 16.58
C SER A 32 -1.32 3.36 15.12
N PHE A 33 -0.92 2.40 14.29
CA PHE A 33 -0.81 2.59 12.85
C PHE A 33 -2.18 2.87 12.23
N GLN A 34 -3.19 2.04 12.53
CA GLN A 34 -4.54 2.22 12.00
C GLN A 34 -5.21 3.50 12.50
N GLU A 35 -4.96 3.91 13.75
CA GLU A 35 -5.49 5.16 14.29
C GLU A 35 -4.93 6.38 13.55
N SER A 36 -3.61 6.44 13.36
CA SER A 36 -2.97 7.52 12.58
C SER A 36 -1.51 7.21 12.31
N HIS A 37 -1.06 7.36 11.07
CA HIS A 37 0.32 7.13 10.64
C HIS A 37 0.73 8.13 9.54
N HIS A 38 2.01 8.20 9.22
CA HIS A 38 2.45 8.97 8.07
C HIS A 38 1.88 8.34 6.78
N PRO A 39 1.27 9.09 5.84
CA PRO A 39 0.51 8.52 4.73
C PRO A 39 1.28 7.55 3.81
N ARG A 40 2.60 7.77 3.65
CA ARG A 40 3.49 6.87 2.88
C ARG A 40 4.07 5.70 3.68
N ALA A 41 3.76 5.59 4.97
CA ALA A 41 4.37 4.57 5.81
C ALA A 41 3.72 3.21 5.60
N GLN A 42 4.54 2.18 5.50
CA GLN A 42 4.12 0.80 5.64
C GLN A 42 4.38 0.34 7.08
N LEU A 43 3.43 -0.36 7.69
CA LEU A 43 3.64 -1.02 8.97
C LEU A 43 4.65 -2.15 8.83
N LEU A 44 5.73 -2.12 9.60
CA LEU A 44 6.71 -3.19 9.67
C LEU A 44 6.31 -4.19 10.76
N THR A 45 6.16 -5.45 10.37
CA THR A 45 5.84 -6.57 11.26
C THR A 45 6.82 -7.70 11.05
N ASP A 46 6.88 -8.64 11.99
CA ASP A 46 7.70 -9.85 11.82
C ASP A 46 7.31 -10.65 10.57
N ALA A 47 6.04 -10.57 10.16
CA ALA A 47 5.51 -11.26 8.98
C ALA A 47 6.06 -10.68 7.66
N ASN A 48 6.20 -9.35 7.56
CA ASN A 48 6.64 -8.70 6.32
C ASN A 48 8.12 -8.29 6.31
N LEU A 49 8.80 -8.25 7.46
CA LEU A 49 10.22 -7.87 7.58
C LEU A 49 11.10 -8.65 6.61
N ARG A 50 10.98 -9.99 6.60
CA ARG A 50 11.81 -10.85 5.74
C ARG A 50 11.57 -10.58 4.25
N LYS A 51 10.31 -10.33 3.85
CA LYS A 51 9.92 -10.02 2.47
C LYS A 51 10.53 -8.68 2.03
N ILE A 52 10.38 -7.65 2.86
CA ILE A 52 10.94 -6.32 2.63
C ILE A 52 12.47 -6.39 2.50
N MET A 53 13.14 -7.05 3.44
CA MET A 53 14.61 -7.17 3.40
C MET A 53 15.10 -7.86 2.12
N LYS A 54 14.38 -8.86 1.60
CA LYS A 54 14.79 -9.60 0.40
C LYS A 54 14.46 -8.86 -0.90
N ASN A 55 13.28 -8.25 -0.98
CA ASN A 55 12.72 -7.77 -2.24
C ASN A 55 12.96 -6.27 -2.49
N THR A 56 13.35 -5.50 -1.48
CA THR A 56 13.68 -4.08 -1.66
C THR A 56 15.10 -3.89 -2.19
N ASP A 57 15.25 -3.02 -3.20
CA ASP A 57 16.54 -2.57 -3.73
C ASP A 57 17.42 -2.00 -2.61
N LYS A 58 18.66 -2.50 -2.50
CA LYS A 58 19.62 -2.10 -1.45
C LYS A 58 20.13 -0.66 -1.60
N THR A 59 19.86 -0.02 -2.75
CA THR A 59 20.18 1.38 -3.01
C THR A 59 19.04 2.34 -2.63
N CYS A 60 17.81 1.82 -2.48
CA CYS A 60 16.64 2.59 -2.08
C CYS A 60 16.81 3.15 -0.65
N PRO A 61 16.48 4.44 -0.41
CA PRO A 61 16.39 5.00 0.93
C PRO A 61 15.35 4.27 1.79
N VAL A 62 15.75 3.86 3.00
CA VAL A 62 14.86 3.26 3.99
C VAL A 62 14.82 4.13 5.23
N LEU A 63 13.66 4.68 5.54
CA LEU A 63 13.41 5.52 6.71
C LEU A 63 12.54 4.73 7.69
N ILE A 64 12.93 4.71 8.95
CA ILE A 64 12.25 3.93 9.99
C ILE A 64 11.93 4.84 11.16
N TYR A 65 10.69 4.80 11.62
CA TYR A 65 10.24 5.55 12.79
C TYR A 65 9.42 4.70 13.74
N CYS A 66 9.46 5.06 15.03
CA CYS A 66 8.60 4.49 16.06
C CYS A 66 7.82 5.62 16.76
N TYR A 67 7.35 5.42 17.98
CA TYR A 67 6.69 6.47 18.76
C TYR A 67 7.53 7.74 18.96
N HIS A 68 8.81 7.57 19.34
CA HIS A 68 9.71 8.66 19.75
C HIS A 68 11.13 8.58 19.16
N GLY A 69 11.42 7.62 18.28
CA GLY A 69 12.70 7.48 17.57
C GLY A 69 13.79 6.63 18.26
N ASN A 70 13.55 6.06 19.45
CA ASN A 70 14.54 5.21 20.12
C ASN A 70 14.59 3.79 19.53
N SER A 71 13.44 3.11 19.50
CA SER A 71 13.34 1.73 18.99
C SER A 71 13.63 1.60 17.50
N SER A 72 13.46 2.67 16.71
CA SER A 72 13.73 2.67 15.27
C SER A 72 15.23 2.54 14.94
N GLN A 73 16.12 2.86 15.88
CA GLN A 73 17.58 2.78 15.67
C GLN A 73 18.07 1.35 15.51
N ASP A 74 17.53 0.40 16.28
CA ASP A 74 17.95 -1.00 16.20
C ASP A 74 17.48 -1.65 14.90
N ILE A 75 16.27 -1.31 14.45
CA ILE A 75 15.76 -1.73 13.14
C ILE A 75 16.57 -1.08 12.01
N ALA A 76 16.89 0.21 12.10
CA ALA A 76 17.71 0.89 11.10
C ALA A 76 19.13 0.29 10.99
N ARG A 77 19.71 -0.11 12.13
CA ARG A 77 20.97 -0.86 12.16
C ARG A 77 20.83 -2.21 11.46
N MET A 78 19.76 -2.96 11.75
CA MET A 78 19.48 -4.24 11.11
C MET A 78 19.41 -4.12 9.58
N PHE A 79 18.72 -3.11 9.04
CA PHE A 79 18.69 -2.85 7.60
C PHE A 79 20.08 -2.48 7.05
N ALA A 80 20.86 -1.68 7.77
CA ALA A 80 22.22 -1.30 7.36
C ALA A 80 23.13 -2.53 7.23
N ASP A 81 23.07 -3.43 8.23
CA ASP A 81 23.83 -4.67 8.27
C ASP A 81 23.42 -5.66 7.17
N PHE A 82 22.16 -5.60 6.72
CA PHE A 82 21.67 -6.36 5.57
C PHE A 82 22.03 -5.75 4.20
N GLY A 83 22.84 -4.68 4.19
CA GLY A 83 23.43 -4.11 2.98
C GLY A 83 22.68 -2.94 2.37
N PHE A 84 21.63 -2.43 3.02
CA PHE A 84 20.98 -1.18 2.58
C PHE A 84 21.94 0.00 2.80
N LYS A 85 22.17 0.78 1.74
CA LYS A 85 23.18 1.84 1.74
C LYS A 85 22.71 3.15 2.37
N GLN A 86 21.39 3.36 2.38
CA GLN A 86 20.75 4.60 2.80
C GLN A 86 19.68 4.29 3.83
N THR A 87 20.09 4.03 5.07
CA THR A 87 19.19 3.70 6.18
C THR A 87 19.14 4.82 7.20
N TYR A 88 17.93 5.16 7.61
CA TYR A 88 17.66 6.31 8.46
C TYR A 88 16.73 5.94 9.61
N SER A 89 17.09 6.35 10.82
CA SER A 89 16.18 6.37 11.98
C SER A 89 15.66 7.80 12.14
N VAL A 90 14.34 7.96 12.15
CA VAL A 90 13.69 9.26 12.30
C VAL A 90 13.55 9.58 13.79
N ASP A 91 14.31 10.57 14.23
CA ASP A 91 14.30 11.04 15.61
C ASP A 91 12.98 11.77 15.93
N GLY A 92 12.48 11.60 17.16
CA GLY A 92 11.17 12.13 17.57
C GLY A 92 9.97 11.28 17.12
N GLY A 93 10.19 10.40 16.13
CA GLY A 93 9.21 9.41 15.68
C GLY A 93 7.89 10.01 15.21
N TYR A 94 6.82 9.23 15.30
CA TYR A 94 5.47 9.67 14.93
C TYR A 94 4.98 10.84 15.78
N SER A 95 5.41 10.93 17.05
CA SER A 95 4.98 12.02 17.92
C SER A 95 5.46 13.37 17.39
N ALA A 96 6.72 13.47 16.96
CA ALA A 96 7.20 14.70 16.33
C ALA A 96 6.56 14.91 14.95
N TRP A 97 6.38 13.83 14.19
CA TRP A 97 5.85 13.92 12.83
C TRP A 97 4.38 14.32 12.78
N SER A 98 3.53 13.81 13.66
CA SER A 98 2.09 14.14 13.71
C SER A 98 1.83 15.61 13.99
N HIS A 99 2.66 16.26 14.81
CA HIS A 99 2.60 17.71 15.03
C HIS A 99 3.03 18.51 13.78
N HIS A 100 3.89 17.93 12.94
CA HIS A 100 4.35 18.51 11.67
C HIS A 100 3.36 18.26 10.51
N ILE A 101 2.78 17.05 10.45
CA ILE A 101 1.83 16.59 9.43
C ILE A 101 0.55 17.44 9.44
N SER A 102 0.09 17.89 10.61
CA SER A 102 -1.09 18.76 10.71
C SER A 102 -0.91 20.14 10.05
N SER A 103 0.31 20.57 9.71
CA SER A 103 0.54 21.90 9.11
C SER A 103 0.99 21.91 7.66
N GLU A 104 1.52 20.82 7.09
CA GLU A 104 2.22 20.89 5.79
C GLU A 104 1.87 19.83 4.73
N PHE A 105 1.01 18.83 4.99
CA PHE A 105 0.61 17.91 3.92
C PHE A 105 -0.43 18.57 2.99
N GLN A 106 0.05 19.44 2.10
CA GLN A 106 -0.77 20.06 1.07
C GLN A 106 -0.70 19.19 -0.19
N VAL A 107 -1.81 18.52 -0.51
CA VAL A 107 -1.97 17.83 -1.79
C VAL A 107 -1.71 18.82 -2.93
N GLY A 108 -1.08 18.36 -4.02
CA GLY A 108 -0.77 19.24 -5.15
C GLY A 108 -2.02 19.93 -5.70
N GLU A 109 -1.90 21.14 -6.24
CA GLU A 109 -3.04 21.95 -6.74
C GLU A 109 -3.95 21.16 -7.69
N LYS A 110 -3.36 20.33 -8.55
CA LYS A 110 -4.08 19.44 -9.46
C LYS A 110 -4.96 18.43 -8.72
N LEU A 111 -4.39 17.74 -7.72
CA LEU A 111 -5.12 16.78 -6.90
C LEU A 111 -6.20 17.48 -6.08
N GLN A 112 -5.89 18.63 -5.49
CA GLN A 112 -6.86 19.41 -4.71
C GLN A 112 -8.06 19.82 -5.58
N ASN A 113 -7.81 20.40 -6.75
CA ASN A 113 -8.86 20.77 -7.69
C ASN A 113 -9.71 19.56 -8.12
N TRP A 114 -9.07 18.40 -8.29
CA TRP A 114 -9.78 17.16 -8.60
C TRP A 114 -10.64 16.68 -7.42
N LEU A 115 -10.11 16.68 -6.19
CA LEU A 115 -10.84 16.31 -4.97
C LEU A 115 -12.05 17.21 -4.77
N ASP A 116 -11.88 18.53 -4.89
CA ASP A 116 -12.95 19.52 -4.79
C ASP A 116 -14.03 19.26 -5.85
N SER A 117 -13.64 18.97 -7.10
CA SER A 117 -14.58 18.68 -8.19
C SER A 117 -15.44 17.43 -7.95
N LYS A 118 -14.97 16.51 -7.10
CA LYS A 118 -15.67 15.28 -6.72
C LYS A 118 -16.35 15.39 -5.36
N GLY A 119 -16.13 16.47 -4.61
CA GLY A 119 -16.69 16.67 -3.27
C GLY A 119 -15.91 15.99 -2.15
N TYR A 120 -14.62 15.68 -2.35
CA TYR A 120 -13.73 15.21 -1.29
C TYR A 120 -13.08 16.41 -0.59
N ASP A 121 -13.00 16.34 0.75
CA ASP A 121 -12.18 17.27 1.54
C ASP A 121 -10.71 16.87 1.42
N GLY A 122 -9.84 17.81 1.05
CA GLY A 122 -8.39 17.58 0.97
C GLY A 122 -7.73 17.28 2.33
N GLY A 123 -8.44 17.55 3.44
CA GLY A 123 -7.97 17.24 4.80
C GLY A 123 -8.04 15.75 5.19
N ASP A 124 -8.85 14.95 4.49
CA ASP A 124 -8.91 13.50 4.68
C ASP A 124 -8.92 12.77 3.32
N ILE A 125 -7.75 12.28 2.92
CA ILE A 125 -7.55 11.56 1.65
C ILE A 125 -8.34 10.25 1.56
N ASN A 126 -8.80 9.72 2.70
CA ASN A 126 -9.55 8.48 2.84
C ASN A 126 -11.03 8.72 3.11
N ALA A 127 -11.50 9.97 3.00
CA ALA A 127 -12.89 10.33 3.22
C ALA A 127 -13.85 9.50 2.34
N ARG A 128 -14.99 9.14 2.94
CA ARG A 128 -16.11 8.44 2.31
C ARG A 128 -17.26 9.41 2.15
N ILE A 129 -17.59 9.78 0.92
CA ILE A 129 -18.42 10.97 0.66
C ILE A 129 -19.85 10.63 0.21
N ASP A 130 -20.15 9.37 -0.06
CA ASP A 130 -21.47 8.93 -0.49
C ASP A 130 -21.97 7.75 0.33
N ASP A 131 -23.26 7.45 0.18
CA ASP A 131 -23.93 6.32 0.86
C ASP A 131 -23.31 4.96 0.48
N CYS A 132 -22.55 4.91 -0.60
CA CYS A 132 -21.80 3.73 -1.02
C CYS A 132 -20.42 3.63 -0.37
N ASN A 133 -20.03 4.54 0.52
CA ASN A 133 -18.72 4.55 1.18
C ASN A 133 -17.51 4.65 0.22
N ARG A 134 -17.67 5.30 -0.95
CA ARG A 134 -16.59 5.36 -1.95
C ARG A 134 -15.51 6.39 -1.59
N THR A 135 -14.25 5.97 -1.67
CA THR A 135 -13.07 6.82 -1.43
C THR A 135 -12.56 7.45 -2.72
N ALA A 136 -11.74 8.50 -2.60
CA ALA A 136 -11.16 9.20 -3.74
C ALA A 136 -10.40 8.26 -4.69
N ILE A 137 -9.63 7.32 -4.14
CA ILE A 137 -8.84 6.36 -4.93
C ILE A 137 -9.71 5.38 -5.72
N MET A 138 -10.89 5.00 -5.21
CA MET A 138 -11.86 4.18 -5.96
C MET A 138 -12.41 4.94 -7.17
N ILE A 139 -12.77 6.21 -6.99
CA ILE A 139 -13.32 7.04 -8.06
C ILE A 139 -12.26 7.30 -9.13
N ALA A 140 -11.02 7.60 -8.74
CA ALA A 140 -9.92 7.77 -9.68
C ALA A 140 -9.62 6.48 -10.47
N ALA A 141 -9.60 5.33 -9.77
CA ALA A 141 -9.41 4.02 -10.39
C ALA A 141 -10.52 3.70 -11.41
N ARG A 142 -11.79 3.93 -11.04
CA ARG A 142 -12.95 3.73 -11.92
C ARG A 142 -12.89 4.59 -13.18
N SER A 143 -12.34 5.79 -13.08
CA SER A 143 -12.12 6.72 -14.20
C SER A 143 -10.88 6.40 -15.04
N ALA A 144 -10.13 5.34 -14.70
CA ALA A 144 -8.86 4.97 -15.31
C ALA A 144 -7.77 6.07 -15.26
N ASP A 145 -7.89 7.02 -14.33
CA ASP A 145 -6.94 8.14 -14.20
C ASP A 145 -5.73 7.73 -13.36
N SER A 146 -4.78 7.05 -14.01
CA SER A 146 -3.58 6.56 -13.35
C SER A 146 -2.67 7.65 -12.76
N GLU A 147 -2.80 8.89 -13.24
CA GLU A 147 -2.05 10.01 -12.70
C GLU A 147 -2.61 10.45 -11.35
N ILE A 148 -3.93 10.66 -11.27
CA ILE A 148 -4.60 10.96 -10.00
C ILE A 148 -4.46 9.79 -9.02
N VAL A 149 -4.58 8.53 -9.47
CA VAL A 149 -4.34 7.36 -8.60
C VAL A 149 -2.93 7.39 -8.01
N ARG A 150 -1.90 7.73 -8.81
CA ARG A 150 -0.53 7.85 -8.32
C ARG A 150 -0.40 8.97 -7.28
N GLU A 151 -1.01 10.13 -7.52
CA GLU A 151 -0.98 11.25 -6.57
C GLU A 151 -1.71 10.89 -5.26
N LEU A 152 -2.86 10.22 -5.34
CA LEU A 152 -3.59 9.71 -4.18
C LEU A 152 -2.80 8.68 -3.38
N VAL A 153 -2.16 7.71 -4.04
CA VAL A 153 -1.28 6.73 -3.38
C VAL A 153 -0.10 7.42 -2.70
N ASN A 154 0.53 8.40 -3.37
CA ASN A 154 1.62 9.18 -2.78
C ASN A 154 1.14 10.02 -1.58
N ALA A 155 -0.14 10.42 -1.58
CA ALA A 155 -0.82 11.08 -0.48
C ALA A 155 -1.32 10.12 0.61
N GLY A 156 -1.05 8.82 0.49
CA GLY A 156 -1.44 7.77 1.43
C GLY A 156 -2.93 7.44 1.46
N ALA A 157 -3.59 7.56 0.31
CA ALA A 157 -4.87 6.92 0.12
C ALA A 157 -4.73 5.40 0.33
N ASN A 158 -5.57 4.84 1.20
CA ASN A 158 -5.62 3.43 1.52
C ASN A 158 -6.44 2.69 0.44
N PRO A 159 -5.82 1.83 -0.39
CA PRO A 159 -6.52 1.11 -1.45
C PRO A 159 -7.41 -0.03 -0.93
N ASN A 160 -7.28 -0.41 0.34
CA ASN A 160 -7.95 -1.56 0.96
C ASN A 160 -9.26 -1.19 1.66
N LEU A 161 -9.61 0.09 1.71
CA LEU A 161 -10.97 0.48 2.09
C LEU A 161 -11.94 -0.10 1.07
N ALA A 162 -13.08 -0.61 1.56
CA ALA A 162 -14.13 -1.19 0.74
C ALA A 162 -15.37 -0.29 0.75
N ASP A 163 -16.07 -0.27 -0.39
CA ASP A 163 -17.36 0.38 -0.55
C ASP A 163 -18.51 -0.48 0.04
N CYS A 164 -19.76 -0.04 -0.11
CA CYS A 164 -20.92 -0.77 0.41
C CYS A 164 -21.15 -2.16 -0.23
N GLU A 165 -20.56 -2.40 -1.40
CA GLU A 165 -20.59 -3.67 -2.11
C GLU A 165 -19.37 -4.55 -1.78
N GLY A 166 -18.51 -4.10 -0.85
CA GLY A 166 -17.28 -4.80 -0.49
C GLY A 166 -16.17 -4.66 -1.54
N ASN A 167 -16.30 -3.77 -2.53
CA ASN A 167 -15.28 -3.55 -3.55
C ASN A 167 -14.24 -2.53 -3.07
N ASN A 168 -12.96 -2.90 -3.13
CA ASN A 168 -11.83 -2.01 -2.85
C ASN A 168 -11.32 -1.26 -4.11
N ALA A 169 -10.23 -0.49 -4.00
CA ALA A 169 -9.71 0.28 -5.14
C ALA A 169 -9.21 -0.60 -6.30
N LEU A 170 -8.71 -1.81 -6.01
CA LEU A 170 -8.24 -2.76 -7.02
C LEU A 170 -9.40 -3.29 -7.87
N TRP A 171 -10.58 -3.53 -7.28
CA TRP A 171 -11.80 -3.86 -8.01
C TRP A 171 -12.13 -2.82 -9.08
N TYR A 172 -12.13 -1.55 -8.71
CA TYR A 172 -12.43 -0.46 -9.63
C TYR A 172 -11.38 -0.33 -10.75
N ALA A 173 -10.10 -0.59 -10.46
CA ALA A 173 -9.05 -0.62 -11.47
C ALA A 173 -9.21 -1.79 -12.46
N CYS A 174 -9.67 -2.96 -11.99
CA CYS A 174 -10.01 -4.10 -12.84
C CYS A 174 -11.26 -3.81 -13.69
N MET A 175 -12.30 -3.23 -13.08
CA MET A 175 -13.52 -2.80 -13.76
C MET A 175 -13.24 -1.82 -14.91
N SER A 176 -12.35 -0.86 -14.69
CA SER A 176 -11.96 0.11 -15.71
C SER A 176 -10.94 -0.44 -16.72
N GLN A 177 -10.51 -1.70 -16.58
CA GLN A 177 -9.45 -2.33 -17.35
C GLN A 177 -8.14 -1.52 -17.42
N CYS A 178 -7.83 -0.75 -16.37
CA CYS A 178 -6.67 0.13 -16.37
C CYS A 178 -5.45 -0.57 -15.76
N ILE A 179 -4.62 -1.18 -16.61
CA ILE A 179 -3.39 -1.90 -16.20
C ILE A 179 -2.46 -0.99 -15.36
N ALA A 180 -2.37 0.29 -15.71
CA ALA A 180 -1.54 1.24 -14.95
C ALA A 180 -2.06 1.43 -13.52
N CYS A 181 -3.37 1.59 -13.35
CA CYS A 181 -4.00 1.64 -12.02
C CYS A 181 -3.80 0.33 -11.26
N VAL A 182 -4.00 -0.83 -11.89
CA VAL A 182 -3.78 -2.14 -11.25
C VAL A 182 -2.36 -2.25 -10.71
N LYS A 183 -1.34 -1.90 -11.51
CA LYS A 183 0.06 -1.89 -11.08
C LYS A 183 0.32 -0.92 -9.91
N LEU A 184 -0.34 0.24 -9.89
CA LEU A 184 -0.22 1.19 -8.79
C LEU A 184 -0.85 0.63 -7.50
N MET A 185 -2.03 0.00 -7.59
CA MET A 185 -2.69 -0.64 -6.45
C MET A 185 -1.84 -1.77 -5.87
N LEU A 186 -1.29 -2.64 -6.72
CA LEU A 186 -0.40 -3.73 -6.28
C LEU A 186 0.89 -3.23 -5.62
N LYS A 187 1.41 -2.07 -6.05
CA LYS A 187 2.55 -1.41 -5.40
C LYS A 187 2.17 -0.77 -4.07
N ALA A 188 0.92 -0.35 -3.93
CA ALA A 188 0.34 0.21 -2.70
C ALA A 188 -0.19 -0.89 -1.75
N ASP A 189 0.23 -2.14 -1.92
CA ASP A 189 -0.15 -3.29 -1.08
C ASP A 189 -1.68 -3.51 -1.01
N ALA A 190 -2.34 -3.34 -2.15
CA ALA A 190 -3.77 -3.60 -2.26
C ALA A 190 -4.08 -5.10 -2.06
N GLU A 191 -5.12 -5.39 -1.27
CA GLU A 191 -5.65 -6.72 -0.98
C GLU A 191 -6.20 -7.33 -2.27
N VAL A 192 -5.46 -8.30 -2.81
CA VAL A 192 -5.76 -8.97 -4.08
C VAL A 192 -6.85 -10.03 -3.96
N ASP A 193 -7.07 -10.56 -2.76
CA ASP A 193 -8.08 -11.56 -2.41
C ASP A 193 -9.27 -10.96 -1.65
N ASN A 194 -9.47 -9.64 -1.73
CA ASN A 194 -10.63 -8.95 -1.20
C ASN A 194 -11.93 -9.50 -1.83
N HIS A 195 -12.90 -9.88 -1.00
CA HIS A 195 -14.18 -10.41 -1.46
C HIS A 195 -15.27 -9.34 -1.43
N ASN A 196 -15.98 -9.17 -2.55
CA ASN A 196 -17.18 -8.35 -2.58
C ASN A 196 -18.38 -9.08 -1.94
N ILE A 197 -19.55 -8.42 -1.84
CA ILE A 197 -20.75 -8.99 -1.23
C ILE A 197 -21.27 -10.26 -1.94
N HIS A 198 -20.82 -10.53 -3.16
CA HIS A 198 -21.16 -11.73 -3.94
C HIS A 198 -20.11 -12.84 -3.78
N GLY A 199 -19.06 -12.63 -2.98
CA GLY A 199 -17.99 -13.60 -2.77
C GLY A 199 -17.02 -13.73 -3.95
N PHE A 200 -17.04 -12.81 -4.91
CA PHE A 200 -16.03 -12.76 -5.95
C PHE A 200 -14.79 -12.01 -5.45
N THR A 201 -13.64 -12.28 -6.06
CA THR A 201 -12.38 -11.52 -5.91
C THR A 201 -12.07 -10.72 -7.18
N PRO A 202 -11.17 -9.71 -7.14
CA PRO A 202 -10.70 -9.02 -8.35
C PRO A 202 -10.17 -9.99 -9.41
N LEU A 203 -9.49 -11.07 -9.00
CA LEU A 203 -9.02 -12.10 -9.91
C LEU A 203 -10.19 -12.82 -10.61
N ASN A 204 -11.24 -13.22 -9.86
CA ASN A 204 -12.43 -13.83 -10.47
C ASN A 204 -13.11 -12.91 -11.48
N TYR A 205 -13.14 -11.60 -11.19
CA TYR A 205 -13.73 -10.61 -12.08
C TYR A 205 -12.90 -10.37 -13.35
N SER A 206 -11.58 -10.53 -13.26
CA SER A 206 -10.67 -10.37 -14.40
C SER A 206 -10.66 -11.53 -15.41
N VAL A 207 -11.48 -12.57 -15.21
CA VAL A 207 -11.57 -13.70 -16.15
C VAL A 207 -12.03 -13.19 -17.52
N GLY A 208 -11.19 -13.39 -18.55
CA GLY A 208 -11.37 -12.85 -19.90
C GLY A 208 -10.66 -11.52 -20.17
N MET A 209 -9.98 -10.95 -19.16
CA MET A 209 -9.10 -9.78 -19.29
C MET A 209 -7.64 -10.25 -19.23
N ASP A 210 -7.15 -10.90 -20.29
CA ASP A 210 -5.88 -11.65 -20.28
C ASP A 210 -4.71 -10.91 -19.59
N ASP A 211 -4.50 -9.63 -19.91
CA ASP A 211 -3.41 -8.85 -19.31
C ASP A 211 -3.57 -8.64 -17.79
N ILE A 212 -4.77 -8.33 -17.32
CA ILE A 212 -5.05 -8.06 -15.90
C ILE A 212 -5.08 -9.37 -15.13
N PHE A 213 -5.73 -10.40 -15.69
CA PHE A 213 -5.76 -11.73 -15.11
C PHE A 213 -4.34 -12.26 -14.90
N ASN A 214 -3.50 -12.20 -15.94
CA ASN A 214 -2.11 -12.65 -15.84
C ASN A 214 -1.31 -11.81 -14.85
N LEU A 215 -1.53 -10.49 -14.80
CA LEU A 215 -0.84 -9.62 -13.84
C LEU A 215 -1.18 -9.99 -12.38
N LEU A 216 -2.46 -10.18 -12.08
CA LEU A 216 -2.93 -10.57 -10.75
C LEU A 216 -2.49 -12.00 -10.43
N ALA A 217 -2.68 -12.95 -11.34
CA ALA A 217 -2.29 -14.34 -11.15
C ALA A 217 -0.78 -14.48 -10.90
N ASN A 218 0.06 -13.73 -11.63
CA ASN A 218 1.50 -13.72 -11.39
C ASN A 218 1.85 -13.12 -10.02
N TYR A 219 1.15 -12.04 -9.61
CA TYR A 219 1.31 -11.48 -8.28
C TYR A 219 0.96 -12.53 -7.20
N PHE A 220 -0.13 -13.29 -7.38
CA PHE A 220 -0.49 -14.41 -6.51
C PHE A 220 0.55 -15.54 -6.54
N CYS A 221 1.10 -15.90 -7.69
CA CYS A 221 2.08 -16.97 -7.84
C CYS A 221 3.44 -16.61 -7.20
N ASP A 222 3.88 -15.35 -7.33
CA ASP A 222 5.06 -14.86 -6.63
C ASP A 222 4.83 -14.78 -5.11
N ASP A 223 3.58 -14.53 -4.68
CA ASP A 223 3.16 -14.56 -3.28
C ASP A 223 2.82 -15.99 -2.78
N SER A 224 2.72 -16.99 -3.67
CA SER A 224 2.34 -18.38 -3.32
C SER A 224 3.39 -19.12 -2.49
N LEU A 225 4.58 -18.55 -2.29
CA LEU A 225 5.52 -19.01 -1.26
C LEU A 225 5.07 -18.66 0.18
N LEU A 226 3.97 -17.93 0.38
CA LEU A 226 3.41 -17.55 1.68
C LEU A 226 2.17 -18.37 2.14
N ARG A 227 1.59 -19.25 1.31
CA ARG A 227 0.38 -20.03 1.68
C ARG A 227 0.64 -21.39 2.35
N LEU A 228 1.86 -21.67 2.82
CA LEU A 228 2.17 -22.92 3.56
C LEU A 228 1.75 -22.91 5.04
N HIS A 229 1.06 -21.87 5.53
CA HIS A 229 0.48 -21.86 6.88
C HIS A 229 -0.97 -21.36 6.89
N ALA A 230 -1.86 -22.15 6.31
CA ALA A 230 -3.27 -22.22 6.73
C ALA A 230 -3.91 -23.54 6.25
N THR A 231 -3.25 -24.69 6.48
CA THR A 231 -3.94 -25.97 6.60
C THR A 231 -4.23 -26.21 8.08
N GLY A 232 -5.42 -25.81 8.50
CA GLY A 232 -5.91 -26.00 9.86
C GLY A 232 -7.38 -25.63 9.97
N GLY A 233 -8.25 -26.51 9.45
CA GLY A 233 -9.70 -26.45 9.69
C GLY A 233 -10.51 -25.92 8.52
N ASP A 234 -10.75 -26.76 7.51
CA ASP A 234 -12.10 -27.23 7.17
C ASP A 234 -12.04 -28.00 5.84
N GLU A 235 -11.91 -29.32 5.96
CA GLU A 235 -12.34 -30.25 4.92
C GLU A 235 -13.85 -30.11 4.76
N GLN A 236 -14.29 -29.33 3.76
CA GLN A 236 -15.45 -29.62 2.90
C GLN A 236 -15.79 -28.40 2.04
N ASN A 237 -15.17 -28.27 0.86
CA ASN A 237 -15.94 -28.02 -0.36
C ASN A 237 -15.12 -28.41 -1.60
N HIS A 238 -15.50 -29.54 -2.19
CA HIS A 238 -15.07 -29.93 -3.53
C HIS A 238 -15.64 -28.98 -4.59
N ASN A 239 -14.98 -28.93 -5.75
CA ASN A 239 -15.33 -28.29 -7.03
C ASN A 239 -14.87 -26.83 -7.20
N LEU A 240 -14.15 -26.40 -8.23
CA LEU A 240 -13.74 -26.97 -9.53
C LEU A 240 -12.49 -26.20 -9.99
N ILE A 241 -11.36 -26.87 -10.18
CA ILE A 241 -10.32 -26.39 -11.12
C ILE A 241 -10.51 -27.23 -12.38
N ALA A 242 -11.35 -26.75 -13.30
CA ALA A 242 -11.45 -27.33 -14.63
C ALA A 242 -10.28 -26.79 -15.48
N THR A 243 -9.25 -27.60 -15.62
CA THR A 243 -8.22 -27.45 -16.65
C THR A 243 -8.85 -27.52 -18.05
N PRO A 244 -8.55 -26.63 -19.00
CA PRO A 244 -8.80 -26.92 -20.40
C PRO A 244 -7.72 -27.90 -20.88
N ALA A 245 -8.15 -29.11 -21.20
CA ALA A 245 -7.34 -30.09 -21.88
C ALA A 245 -7.07 -29.62 -23.32
N VAL A 246 -5.79 -29.44 -23.64
CA VAL A 246 -5.29 -29.42 -25.02
C VAL A 246 -5.31 -30.85 -25.55
N ALA A 247 -6.02 -31.09 -26.64
CA ALA A 247 -5.83 -32.27 -27.48
C ALA A 247 -6.22 -31.97 -28.94
N LEU A 248 -5.17 -31.89 -29.78
CA LEU A 248 -5.07 -32.11 -31.23
C LEU A 248 -5.97 -31.30 -32.18
#